data_AF-A0AAW6W892-F1
#
_entry.id   AF-A0AAW6W892-F1
#
_cell.length_a   1.000
_cell.length_b   1.000
_cell.length_c   1.000
_cell.angle_alpha   90.00
_cell.angle_beta   90.00
_cell.angle_gamma   90.00
#
_symmetry.space_group_name_H-M   'P 1'
#
loop_
_entity.id
_entity.type
_entity.pdbx_description
1 polymer ?
#
loop_
_entity_poly.entity_id
_entity_poly.type
_entity_poly.pdbx_seq_one_letter_code
_entity_poly.pdbx_strand_id
1 'polypeptide(L)'
;MEKEKVLEIEFIPIWDKWAWRITKQNENVLERGVFKDDEIRVMSSSGPCLCLDNFLYIKGMDSSHDDDCFVCTNKEKKIIKEKVKAINEKYGKPKR
;
A
#
# COMPACT_ATOMS: atom_id res chain seq x y z
N MET A 1 -6.74 -13.11 -17.40
CA MET A 1 -7.15 -11.70 -17.58
C MET A 1 -6.25 -10.85 -16.71
N GLU A 2 -5.47 -9.94 -17.30
CA GLU A 2 -4.70 -8.99 -16.51
C GLU A 2 -5.66 -8.01 -15.83
N LYS A 3 -5.71 -8.03 -14.49
CA LYS A 3 -6.37 -6.98 -13.72
C LYS A 3 -5.42 -5.79 -13.61
N GLU A 4 -5.95 -4.59 -13.79
CA GLU A 4 -5.19 -3.38 -13.56
C GLU A 4 -4.88 -3.24 -12.06
N LYS A 5 -3.61 -3.00 -11.73
CA LYS A 5 -3.19 -2.78 -10.34
C LYS A 5 -3.61 -1.38 -9.90
N VAL A 6 -4.37 -1.33 -8.81
CA VAL A 6 -4.80 -0.10 -8.13
C VAL A 6 -3.77 0.39 -7.11
N LEU A 7 -2.90 -0.50 -6.62
CA LEU A 7 -1.84 -0.18 -5.68
C LEU A 7 -0.54 -0.89 -6.07
N GLU A 8 0.56 -0.15 -6.19
CA GLU A 8 1.90 -0.68 -6.42
C GLU A 8 2.87 -0.11 -5.40
N ILE A 9 3.72 -1.01 -4.89
CA ILE A 9 4.74 -0.72 -3.90
C ILE A 9 6.06 -1.27 -4.41
N GLU A 10 7.09 -0.44 -4.36
CA GLU A 10 8.47 -0.83 -4.66
C GLU A 10 9.18 -1.20 -3.37
N PHE A 11 10.05 -2.22 -3.43
CA PHE A 11 10.89 -2.64 -2.31
C PHE A 11 12.35 -2.66 -2.72
N ILE A 12 13.20 -1.98 -1.96
CA ILE A 12 14.66 -1.93 -2.15
C ILE A 12 15.32 -2.59 -0.94
N PRO A 13 16.25 -3.55 -1.12
CA PRO A 13 16.98 -4.14 0.01
C PRO A 13 17.92 -3.10 0.62
N ILE A 14 17.90 -2.97 1.95
CA ILE A 14 18.82 -2.12 2.72
C ILE A 14 19.37 -2.95 3.87
N TRP A 15 20.63 -3.39 3.76
CA TRP A 15 21.27 -4.30 4.70
C TRP A 15 20.42 -5.57 4.96
N ASP A 16 20.00 -5.80 6.20
CA ASP A 16 19.16 -6.91 6.64
C ASP A 16 17.64 -6.60 6.55
N LYS A 17 17.28 -5.41 6.05
CA LYS A 17 15.92 -4.87 5.98
C LYS A 17 15.55 -4.47 4.55
N TRP A 18 14.35 -3.90 4.40
CA TRP A 18 13.82 -3.45 3.12
C TRP A 18 13.23 -2.05 3.25
N ALA A 19 13.70 -1.11 2.43
CA ALA A 19 12.95 0.09 2.17
C ALA A 19 11.78 -0.22 1.24
N TRP A 20 10.67 0.49 1.42
CA TRP A 20 9.52 0.44 0.55
C TRP A 20 8.88 1.80 0.39
N ARG A 21 8.25 2.02 -0.77
CA ARG A 21 7.49 3.22 -1.09
C ARG A 21 6.36 2.90 -2.05
N ILE A 22 5.30 3.71 -2.02
CA ILE A 22 4.14 3.54 -2.91
C ILE A 22 4.43 4.24 -4.24
N THR A 23 4.56 3.46 -5.32
CA THR A 23 4.85 3.97 -6.67
C THR A 23 3.59 4.30 -7.45
N LYS A 24 2.48 3.60 -7.16
CA LYS A 24 1.19 3.84 -7.81
C LYS A 24 0.07 3.67 -6.79
N GLN A 25 -0.83 4.63 -6.75
CA GLN A 25 -2.12 4.52 -6.06
C GLN A 25 -3.20 5.09 -6.97
N ASN A 26 -4.21 4.29 -7.28
CA ASN A 26 -5.35 4.73 -8.08
C ASN A 26 -6.35 5.47 -7.18
N GLU A 27 -6.27 6.79 -7.16
CA GLU A 27 -7.10 7.65 -6.29
C GLU A 27 -8.60 7.56 -6.58
N ASN A 28 -9.01 7.10 -7.78
CA ASN A 28 -10.42 6.86 -8.10
C ASN A 28 -11.02 5.66 -7.35
N VAL A 29 -10.17 4.79 -6.80
CA VAL A 29 -10.58 3.58 -6.08
C VAL A 29 -10.10 3.63 -4.63
N LEU A 30 -8.87 4.11 -4.44
CA LEU A 30 -8.18 4.28 -3.16
C LEU A 30 -8.09 5.77 -2.83
N GLU A 31 -9.24 6.37 -2.57
CA GLU A 31 -9.39 7.80 -2.29
C GLU A 31 -8.56 8.22 -1.07
N ARG A 32 -7.82 9.33 -1.22
CA ARG A 32 -6.89 9.83 -0.21
C ARG A 32 -7.64 10.41 0.99
N GLY A 33 -7.26 10.00 2.20
CA GLY A 33 -7.88 10.39 3.46
C GLY A 33 -9.25 9.78 3.75
N VAL A 34 -9.81 8.98 2.82
CA VAL A 34 -11.18 8.44 2.92
C VAL A 34 -11.19 6.92 2.85
N PHE A 35 -10.36 6.32 2.01
CA PHE A 35 -10.38 4.87 1.79
C PHE A 35 -10.10 4.09 3.08
N LYS A 36 -10.98 3.14 3.43
CA LYS A 36 -10.79 2.20 4.53
C LYS A 36 -11.40 0.85 4.18
N ASP A 37 -10.58 -0.20 4.30
CA ASP A 37 -11.01 -1.58 4.19
C ASP A 37 -10.50 -2.35 5.42
N ASP A 38 -11.42 -2.67 6.33
CA ASP A 38 -11.12 -3.39 7.58
C ASP A 38 -10.86 -4.90 7.35
N GLU A 39 -11.36 -5.48 6.25
CA GLU A 39 -11.15 -6.91 5.94
C GLU A 39 -9.71 -7.16 5.51
N ILE A 40 -9.19 -6.33 4.60
CA ILE A 40 -7.79 -6.40 4.14
C ILE A 40 -6.86 -5.64 5.11
N ARG A 41 -7.45 -4.85 6.02
CA ARG A 41 -6.78 -3.94 6.94
C ARG A 41 -5.86 -2.98 6.19
N VAL A 42 -6.44 -2.23 5.26
CA VAL A 42 -5.75 -1.18 4.51
C VAL A 42 -6.57 0.07 4.57
N MET A 43 -5.94 1.21 4.84
CA MET A 43 -6.64 2.48 4.88
C MET A 43 -5.77 3.63 4.42
N SER A 44 -6.40 4.73 4.04
CA SER A 44 -5.77 6.00 3.76
C SER A 44 -6.05 6.94 4.94
N SER A 45 -5.03 7.60 5.48
CA SER A 45 -5.16 8.54 6.60
C SER A 45 -4.26 9.76 6.36
N SER A 46 -3.25 9.97 7.20
CA SER A 46 -2.25 11.04 7.04
C SER A 46 -1.18 10.69 6.01
N GLY A 47 -0.54 9.53 6.12
CA GLY A 47 0.52 9.10 5.21
C GLY A 47 0.79 7.60 5.26
N PRO A 48 1.73 7.10 4.43
CA PRO A 48 2.01 5.68 4.35
C PRO A 48 2.67 5.16 5.64
N CYS A 49 2.24 4.02 6.16
CA CYS A 49 2.81 3.42 7.36
C CYS A 49 2.32 1.97 7.50
N LEU A 50 3.05 1.12 8.21
CA LEU A 50 2.51 -0.16 8.68
C LEU A 50 2.34 -0.07 10.20
N CYS A 51 1.10 0.04 10.66
CA CYS A 51 0.80 0.13 12.09
C CYS A 51 0.90 -1.23 12.79
N LEU A 52 1.11 -1.20 14.11
CA LEU A 52 1.20 -2.38 14.98
C LEU A 52 -0.05 -3.28 14.89
N ASP A 53 -1.22 -2.72 14.56
CA ASP A 53 -2.47 -3.45 14.37
C ASP A 53 -2.55 -4.22 13.03
N ASN A 54 -1.43 -4.35 12.32
CA ASN A 54 -1.33 -4.86 10.96
C ASN A 54 -2.20 -4.09 9.97
N PHE A 55 -2.40 -2.78 10.14
CA PHE A 55 -3.01 -1.94 9.12
C PHE A 55 -1.94 -1.35 8.20
N LEU A 56 -2.11 -1.52 6.89
CA LEU A 56 -1.29 -0.84 5.90
C LEU A 56 -1.94 0.50 5.60
N TYR A 57 -1.24 1.57 5.91
CA TYR A 57 -1.62 2.91 5.56
C TYR A 57 -1.02 3.23 4.19
N ILE A 58 -1.87 3.67 3.27
CA ILE A 58 -1.47 4.13 1.93
C ILE A 58 -1.38 5.67 1.89
N LYS A 59 -1.11 6.26 0.72
CA LYS A 59 -1.02 7.72 0.60
C LYS A 59 -2.30 8.36 1.11
N GLY A 60 -2.10 9.31 2.02
CA GLY A 60 -3.13 9.97 2.81
C GLY A 60 -3.52 11.33 2.28
N MET A 61 -4.29 12.10 3.05
CA MET A 61 -4.62 13.48 2.71
C MET A 61 -3.37 14.37 2.59
N ASP A 62 -2.31 14.03 3.33
CA ASP A 62 -1.03 14.73 3.26
C ASP A 62 -0.19 14.18 2.11
N SER A 63 0.11 15.05 1.13
CA SER A 63 0.97 14.73 0.00
C SER A 63 2.45 14.99 0.26
N SER A 64 2.81 15.61 1.39
CA SER A 64 4.21 15.85 1.74
C SER A 64 5.00 14.56 1.99
N HIS A 65 4.30 13.48 2.35
CA HIS A 65 4.87 12.16 2.64
C HIS A 65 4.77 11.18 1.45
N ASP A 66 4.40 11.65 0.25
CA ASP A 66 4.20 10.77 -0.90
C ASP A 66 5.48 10.15 -1.46
N ASP A 67 6.59 10.87 -1.32
CA ASP A 67 7.92 10.46 -1.77
C ASP A 67 8.75 9.82 -0.64
N ASP A 68 8.16 9.72 0.56
CA ASP A 68 8.84 9.13 1.70
C ASP A 68 9.06 7.64 1.51
N CYS A 69 10.21 7.19 2.02
CA CYS A 69 10.60 5.79 2.04
C CYS A 69 10.52 5.25 3.46
N PHE A 70 9.85 4.12 3.61
CA PHE A 70 9.66 3.46 4.90
C PHE A 70 10.51 2.20 4.95
N VAL A 71 11.05 1.86 6.12
CA VAL A 71 11.85 0.65 6.30
C VAL A 71 11.02 -0.41 7.00
N CYS A 72 11.12 -1.65 6.52
CA CYS A 72 10.43 -2.81 7.07
C CYS A 72 11.35 -4.04 7.11
N THR A 73 11.01 -4.96 7.99
CA THR A 73 11.65 -6.27 8.13
C THR A 73 11.12 -7.26 7.09
N ASN A 74 11.77 -8.42 6.95
CA ASN A 74 11.29 -9.50 6.08
C ASN A 74 9.85 -9.95 6.39
N LYS A 75 9.46 -9.96 7.67
CA LYS A 75 8.11 -10.35 8.10
C LYS A 75 7.08 -9.32 7.63
N GLU A 76 7.35 -8.04 7.88
CA GLU A 76 6.48 -6.94 7.48
C GLU A 76 6.36 -6.84 5.97
N LYS A 77 7.47 -6.99 5.23
CA LYS A 77 7.45 -7.05 3.76
C LYS A 77 6.49 -8.11 3.24
N LYS A 78 6.44 -9.30 3.86
CA LYS A 78 5.50 -10.36 3.46
C LYS A 78 4.05 -9.93 3.68
N ILE A 79 3.75 -9.33 4.83
CA ILE A 79 2.43 -8.80 5.17
C ILE A 79 2.00 -7.72 4.17
N ILE A 80 2.88 -6.76 3.85
CA ILE A 80 2.59 -5.70 2.89
C ILE A 80 2.30 -6.30 1.51
N LYS A 81 3.10 -7.26 1.04
CA LYS A 81 2.87 -7.93 -0.25
C LYS A 81 1.52 -8.65 -0.31
N GLU A 82 1.15 -9.37 0.75
CA GLU A 82 -0.14 -10.07 0.83
C GLU A 82 -1.31 -9.09 0.76
N LYS A 83 -1.21 -7.96 1.48
CA LYS A 83 -2.23 -6.89 1.46
C LYS A 83 -2.35 -6.20 0.11
N VAL A 84 -1.23 -5.85 -0.51
CA VAL A 84 -1.21 -5.25 -1.86
C VAL A 84 -1.83 -6.20 -2.88
N LYS A 85 -1.56 -7.51 -2.76
CA LYS A 85 -2.18 -8.53 -3.61
C LYS A 85 -3.69 -8.58 -3.40
N ALA A 86 -4.15 -8.67 -2.15
CA ALA A 86 -5.57 -8.71 -1.81
C ALA A 86 -6.33 -7.45 -2.30
N ILE A 87 -5.74 -6.26 -2.13
CA ILE A 87 -6.30 -5.03 -2.68
C ILE A 87 -6.43 -5.09 -4.20
N ASN A 88 -5.36 -5.48 -4.89
CA ASN A 88 -5.39 -5.55 -6.35
C ASN A 88 -6.36 -6.63 -6.85
N GLU A 89 -6.61 -7.68 -6.07
CA GLU A 89 -7.60 -8.70 -6.42
C GLU A 89 -9.05 -8.21 -6.22
N LYS A 90 -9.32 -7.50 -5.12
CA LYS A 90 -10.64 -6.97 -4.76
C LYS A 90 -11.05 -5.74 -5.59
N TYR A 91 -10.11 -4.82 -5.78
CA TYR A 91 -10.33 -3.50 -6.37
C TYR A 91 -9.74 -3.35 -7.78
N GLY A 92 -8.88 -4.29 -8.22
CA GLY A 92 -8.31 -4.27 -9.56
C GLY A 92 -9.37 -4.56 -10.62
N LYS A 93 -9.52 -3.64 -11.57
CA LYS A 93 -10.48 -3.78 -12.68
C LYS A 93 -9.91 -4.76 -13.73
N PRO A 94 -10.71 -5.65 -14.32
CA PRO A 94 -10.27 -6.42 -15.47
C PRO A 94 -9.96 -5.45 -16.63
N LYS A 95 -8.77 -5.56 -17.26
CA LYS A 95 -8.53 -4.88 -18.54
C LYS A 95 -9.60 -5.33 -19.53
N ARG A 96 -10.40 -4.39 -20.01
CA ARG A 96 -11.41 -4.61 -21.06
C ARG A 96 -10.79 -4.42 -22.43
#